data_AF-A0A378ADY2-F1
#
_entry.id   AF-A0A378ADY2-F1
#
_cell.length_a   1.000
_cell.length_b   1.000
_cell.length_c   1.000
_cell.angle_alpha   90.00
_cell.angle_beta   90.00
_cell.angle_gamma   90.00
#
_symmetry.space_group_name_H-M   'P 1'
#
loop_
_entity.id
_entity.type
_entity.pdbx_description
1 polymer ?
#
loop_
_entity_poly.entity_id
_entity_poly.type
_entity_poly.pdbx_seq_one_letter_code
_entity_poly.pdbx_strand_id
1 'polypeptide(L)' 'MTIEYVMLDHVNDGTEHAHELAALLKDTPCKINLIPWNPFPGAPYGRSSNSRIDRFLQSPDGVRLYDHRA' A
#
# COMPACT_ATOMS: atom_id res chain seq x y z
N MET A 1 -7.77 -12.14 8.32
CA MET A 1 -8.21 -10.72 8.35
C MET A 1 -7.70 -10.03 7.09
N THR A 2 -8.43 -9.03 6.58
CA THR A 2 -7.94 -8.17 5.50
C THR A 2 -7.58 -6.81 6.08
N ILE A 3 -6.42 -6.29 5.72
CA ILE A 3 -5.96 -4.94 6.07
C ILE A 3 -6.11 -4.07 4.83
N GLU A 4 -6.83 -2.97 4.95
CA GLU A 4 -6.95 -1.98 3.88
C GLU A 4 -5.87 -0.93 4.04
N TYR A 5 -5.10 -0.69 2.98
CA TYR A 5 -3.99 0.25 2.99
C TYR A 5 -4.14 1.24 1.84
N VAL A 6 -4.54 2.47 2.16
CA VAL A 6 -4.72 3.54 1.17
C VAL A 6 -3.35 4.05 0.74
N MET A 7 -3.13 4.11 -0.57
CA MET A 7 -1.87 4.57 -1.18
C MET A 7 -1.93 6.07 -1.46
N LEU A 8 -1.21 6.84 -0.65
CA LEU A 8 -1.13 8.30 -0.72
C LEU A 8 0.24 8.71 -1.29
N ASP A 9 0.21 9.53 -2.34
CA ASP A 9 1.40 9.95 -3.07
C ASP A 9 2.44 10.60 -2.15
N HIS A 10 3.64 10.02 -2.11
CA HIS A 10 4.78 10.47 -1.30
C HIS A 10 4.53 10.57 0.21
N VAL A 11 3.47 9.97 0.74
CA VAL A 11 3.17 9.94 2.19
C VAL A 11 3.47 8.57 2.78
N ASN A 12 2.95 7.50 2.18
CA ASN A 12 3.03 6.15 2.74
C ASN A 12 3.22 5.06 1.68
N ASP A 13 3.61 5.45 0.45
CA ASP A 13 3.64 4.60 -0.75
C ASP A 13 5.07 4.29 -1.24
N GLY A 14 6.06 4.57 -0.40
CA GLY A 14 7.46 4.24 -0.65
C GLY A 14 7.79 2.78 -0.32
N THR A 15 8.87 2.27 -0.88
CA THR A 15 9.34 0.89 -0.65
C THR A 15 9.74 0.67 0.81
N GLU A 16 10.29 1.69 1.46
CA GLU A 16 10.59 1.70 2.90
C GLU A 16 9.35 1.40 3.75
N HIS A 17 8.20 1.98 3.41
CA HIS A 17 6.94 1.73 4.10
C HIS A 17 6.43 0.31 3.86
N ALA A 18 6.67 -0.28 2.68
CA ALA A 18 6.34 -1.68 2.43
C ALA A 18 7.15 -2.63 3.34
N HIS A 19 8.45 -2.36 3.53
CA HIS A 19 9.30 -3.13 4.45
C HIS A 19 8.84 -2.99 5.91
N GLU A 20 8.54 -1.76 6.36
CA GLU A 20 8.04 -1.51 7.71
C GLU A 20 6.70 -2.21 7.96
N LEU A 21 5.79 -2.14 6.99
CA LEU A 21 4.48 -2.80 7.06
C LEU A 21 4.61 -4.32 7.12
N ALA A 22 5.53 -4.89 6.33
CA ALA A 22 5.79 -6.32 6.36
C ALA A 22 6.37 -6.77 7.70
N ALA A 23 7.32 -6.02 8.24
CA ALA A 23 7.91 -6.29 9.56
C ALA A 23 6.87 -6.17 10.69
N LEU A 24 5.98 -5.17 10.63
CA LEU A 24 4.91 -4.97 11.60
C LEU A 24 3.91 -6.15 11.61
N LEU A 25 3.63 -6.72 10.44
CA LEU A 25 2.60 -7.73 10.26
C LEU A 25 3.12 -9.17 10.23
N LYS A 26 4.42 -9.39 10.46
CA LYS A 26 5.09 -10.69 10.35
C LYS A 26 4.40 -11.83 11.12
N ASP A 27 3.83 -11.53 12.28
CA ASP A 27 3.17 -12.51 13.17
C ASP A 27 1.64 -12.45 13.08
N THR A 28 1.09 -11.66 12.14
CA THR A 28 -0.35 -11.47 11.96
C THR A 28 -0.80 -12.06 10.62
N PRO A 29 -1.46 -13.24 10.61
CA PRO A 29 -1.99 -13.83 9.39
C PRO A 29 -3.06 -12.93 8.74
N CYS A 30 -2.66 -12.21 7.70
CA CYS A 30 -3.54 -11.27 7.01
C CYS A 30 -3.28 -11.23 5.50
N LYS A 31 -4.25 -10.65 4.79
CA LYS A 31 -4.11 -10.18 3.41
C LYS A 31 -4.10 -8.65 3.44
N ILE A 32 -3.29 -8.02 2.59
CA ILE A 32 -3.32 -6.57 2.45
C ILE A 32 -4.02 -6.23 1.13
N ASN A 33 -4.96 -5.30 1.19
CA ASN A 33 -5.62 -4.71 0.04
C ASN A 33 -5.07 -3.29 -0.15
N LEU A 34 -4.28 -3.08 -1.21
CA LEU A 34 -3.83 -1.73 -1.56
C LEU A 34 -4.94 -1.00 -2.29
N ILE A 35 -5.35 0.16 -1.76
CA ILE A 35 -6.43 0.96 -2.33
C ILE A 35 -5.81 2.25 -2.88
N PRO A 36 -5.79 2.45 -4.21
CA PRO A 36 -5.39 3.73 -4.77
C PRO A 36 -6.30 4.84 -4.25
N TRP A 37 -5.70 5.93 -3.76
CA TRP A 37 -6.49 7.05 -3.26
C TRP A 37 -7.32 7.69 -4.38
N ASN A 38 -8.59 7.97 -4.07
CA ASN A 38 -9.53 8.65 -4.98
C ASN A 38 -9.61 10.15 -4.62
N PRO A 39 -9.11 11.05 -5.49
CA PRO A 39 -9.09 12.47 -5.19
C PRO A 39 -10.47 13.12 -5.05
N PHE A 40 -10.56 14.14 -4.20
CA PHE A 40 -11.72 15.02 -4.08
C PHE A 40 -11.30 16.48 -3.89
N PRO A 41 -12.16 17.47 -4.23
CA PRO A 41 -11.82 18.89 -4.12
C PRO A 41 -11.40 19.28 -2.70
N GLY A 42 -10.25 19.95 -2.57
CA GLY A 42 -9.71 20.42 -1.30
C GLY A 42 -8.93 19.37 -0.50
N ALA A 43 -8.78 18.15 -1.01
CA ALA A 43 -7.98 17.14 -0.34
C ALA A 43 -6.47 17.47 -0.36
N PRO A 44 -5.75 17.25 0.75
CA PRO A 44 -4.33 17.58 0.85
C PRO A 44 -3.39 16.48 0.35
N TYR A 45 -3.92 15.40 -0.24
CA TYR A 45 -3.14 14.24 -0.67
C TYR A 45 -3.26 14.00 -2.17
N GLY A 46 -2.34 13.20 -2.71
CA GLY A 46 -2.32 12.76 -4.09
C GLY A 46 -2.57 11.25 -4.22
N ARG A 47 -2.96 10.82 -5.43
CA ARG A 47 -3.03 9.41 -5.78
C ARG A 47 -1.64 8.94 -6.16
N SER A 48 -1.12 7.92 -5.47
CA SER A 48 0.16 7.29 -5.84
C SER A 48 0.19 6.88 -7.30
N SER A 49 1.34 7.05 -7.94
CA SER A 49 1.52 6.57 -9.31
C SER A 49 1.47 5.03 -9.38
N ASN A 50 1.06 4.49 -10.53
CA ASN A 50 1.07 3.04 -10.76
C ASN A 50 2.46 2.43 -10.53
N SER A 51 3.53 3.13 -10.91
CA SER A 51 4.90 2.64 -10.70
C SER A 51 5.31 2.61 -9.22
N ARG A 52 4.77 3.48 -8.37
CA ARG A 52 4.98 3.41 -6.91
C ARG A 52 4.20 2.24 -6.31
N ILE A 53 2.95 2.06 -6.72
CA ILE A 53 2.12 0.91 -6.31
C ILE A 53 2.79 -0.41 -6.72
N ASP A 54 3.25 -0.53 -7.96
CA ASP A 54 3.91 -1.74 -8.46
C ASP A 54 5.21 -2.04 -7.68
N ARG A 55 5.99 -1.01 -7.32
CA ARG A 55 7.20 -1.18 -6.48
C ARG A 55 6.86 -1.57 -5.04
N PHE A 56 5.79 -1.01 -4.47
CA PHE A 56 5.30 -1.39 -3.15
C PHE A 56 4.90 -2.88 -3.11
N LEU A 57 4.24 -3.37 -4.17
CA LEU A 57 3.83 -4.77 -4.34
C LEU A 57 5.01 -5.73 -4.48
N GLN A 58 6.11 -5.29 -5.08
CA GLN A 58 7.29 -6.12 -5.34
C GLN A 58 8.22 -6.26 -4.12
N SER A 59 7.87 -5.67 -2.97
CA SER A 59 8.67 -5.84 -1.75
C SER A 59 8.78 -7.34 -1.40
N PRO A 60 10.00 -7.88 -1.20
CA PRO A 60 10.24 -9.32 -1.06
C PRO A 60 9.73 -9.94 0.27
N ASP A 61 9.14 -9.16 1.17
CA ASP A 61 9.03 -9.51 2.59
C ASP A 61 7.83 -10.39 3.00
N GLY A 62 7.39 -11.31 2.15
CA GLY A 62 6.55 -12.44 2.58
C GLY A 62 5.09 -12.12 2.97
N VAL A 63 4.67 -10.86 3.05
CA VAL A 63 3.24 -10.50 3.18
C VAL A 63 2.57 -10.57 1.82
N ARG A 64 1.46 -11.31 1.74
CA ARG A 64 0.68 -11.42 0.51
C ARG A 64 -0.12 -10.13 0.29
N LEU A 65 0.47 -9.23 -0.47
CA LEU A 65 -0.17 -8.02 -0.97
C LEU A 65 -1.09 -8.39 -2.14
N TYR A 66 -2.30 -7.82 -2.14
CA TYR A 66 -3.26 -7.95 -3.23
C TYR A 66 -3.61 -6.55 -3.73
N ASP A 67 -3.54 -6.39 -5.05
CA ASP A 67 -3.97 -5.19 -5.76
C ASP A 67 -5.38 -5.42 -6.29
N HIS A 68 -6.38 -4.78 -5.66
CA HIS A 68 -7.74 -4.79 -6.18
C HIS A 68 -7.89 -3.64 -7.17
N ARG A 69 -7.31 -3.79 -8.36
CA ARG A 69 -7.65 -2.93 -9.51
C ARG A 69 -9.12 -3.21 -9.86
N ALA A 70 -10.00 -2.31 -9.43
CA ALA A 70 -11.35 -2.19 -9.98
C ALA A 70 -11.29 -1.43 -11.31
#